data_AF-A0A7K1LAU9-F1
#
_entry.id   AF-A0A7K1LAU9-F1
#
_cell.length_a   1.000
_cell.length_b   1.000
_cell.length_c   1.000
_cell.angle_alpha   90.00
_cell.angle_beta   90.00
_cell.angle_gamma   90.00
#
_symmetry.space_group_name_H-M   'P 1'
#
loop_
_entity.id
_entity.type
_entity.pdbx_description
1 polymer ?
#
loop_
_entity_poly.entity_id
_entity_poly.type
_entity_poly.pdbx_seq_one_letter_code
_entity_poly.pdbx_strand_id
1 'polypeptide(L)'
;MSTQKRPGLIWACAVLTIAAANQLLWNLWHAFDTGMPHPLAVATGAVPVLLALGTSALAARVRCGNVQRTLTYGVMLAAIGISILAQYDLLMHWMGSKAVAVLFPTVGDLATLIALHVLIADPVPVRVAAPVRTKEKTRTTTVRTAQPVICERSIGTPYVRAPQGVLRAVRNEQYVPERTGEETRTPEPRTPSGEPRTAEHAARTRAVVSARTTRTDQVSAPVRGVREGRAHWVEVLADEIRTARTEGRTWEPAYVELEARTGWGRSWCEKTVRAAREAAEERTGTRTGTDDA
;
A
#
# COMPACT_ATOMS: atom_id res chain seq x y z
N MET A 1 -25.05 -29.71 24.21
CA MET A 1 -23.74 -29.10 23.89
C MET A 1 -23.97 -27.61 23.65
N SER A 2 -23.67 -26.76 24.64
CA SER A 2 -23.77 -25.31 24.46
C SER A 2 -22.63 -24.85 23.56
N THR A 3 -22.97 -24.26 22.42
CA THR A 3 -22.01 -23.55 21.56
C THR A 3 -21.46 -22.37 22.33
N GLN A 4 -20.34 -22.55 23.02
CA GLN A 4 -19.62 -21.46 23.67
C GLN A 4 -19.15 -20.51 22.56
N LYS A 5 -19.91 -19.43 22.35
CA LYS A 5 -19.61 -18.39 21.35
C LYS A 5 -18.24 -17.83 21.68
N ARG A 6 -17.29 -17.94 20.75
CA ARG A 6 -15.97 -17.33 20.87
C ARG A 6 -16.13 -15.82 20.67
N PRO A 7 -15.99 -14.97 21.71
CA PRO A 7 -16.18 -13.53 21.54
C PRO A 7 -15.22 -12.93 20.51
N GLY A 8 -14.01 -13.48 20.37
CA GLY A 8 -13.02 -13.05 19.36
C GLY A 8 -13.43 -13.31 17.90
N LEU A 9 -14.31 -14.27 17.64
CA LEU A 9 -14.75 -14.58 16.27
C LEU A 9 -15.61 -13.44 15.70
N ILE A 10 -16.47 -12.85 16.53
CA ILE A 10 -17.35 -11.74 16.11
C ILE A 10 -16.49 -10.53 15.74
N TRP A 11 -15.49 -10.20 16.56
CA TRP A 11 -14.56 -9.11 16.29
C TRP A 11 -13.72 -9.36 15.03
N ALA A 12 -13.20 -10.58 14.84
CA ALA A 12 -12.46 -10.93 13.62
C ALA A 12 -13.33 -10.78 12.36
N CYS A 13 -14.57 -11.28 12.38
CA CYS A 13 -15.51 -11.10 11.27
C CYS A 13 -15.82 -9.63 11.00
N ALA A 14 -16.02 -8.82 12.04
CA ALA A 14 -16.28 -7.39 11.91
C ALA A 14 -15.11 -6.66 11.26
N VAL A 15 -13.87 -6.90 11.74
CA VAL A 15 -12.64 -6.32 11.16
C VAL A 15 -12.49 -6.71 9.68
N LEU A 16 -12.70 -7.99 9.34
CA LEU A 16 -12.61 -8.46 7.96
C LEU A 16 -13.69 -7.82 7.06
N THR A 17 -14.89 -7.62 7.59
CA THR A 17 -15.99 -6.97 6.85
C THR A 17 -15.67 -5.51 6.57
N ILE A 18 -15.16 -4.79 7.56
CA ILE A 18 -14.75 -3.39 7.42
C ILE A 18 -13.59 -3.27 6.42
N ALA A 19 -12.58 -4.13 6.52
CA ALA A 19 -11.45 -4.15 5.60
C ALA A 19 -11.91 -4.42 4.16
N ALA A 20 -12.78 -5.42 3.96
CA ALA A 20 -13.33 -5.73 2.63
C ALA A 20 -14.16 -4.57 2.06
N ALA A 21 -14.99 -3.93 2.88
CA ALA A 21 -15.79 -2.77 2.48
C ALA A 21 -14.91 -1.58 2.10
N ASN A 22 -13.86 -1.30 2.89
CA ASN A 22 -12.93 -0.22 2.60
C ASN A 22 -12.16 -0.47 1.29
N GLN A 23 -11.67 -1.69 1.08
CA GLN A 23 -10.98 -2.06 -0.15
C GLN A 23 -11.91 -1.97 -1.37
N LEU A 24 -13.16 -2.43 -1.24
CA LEU A 24 -14.16 -2.35 -2.29
C LEU A 24 -14.47 -0.90 -2.67
N LEU A 25 -14.71 -0.06 -1.66
CA LEU A 25 -14.99 1.37 -1.85
C LEU A 25 -13.83 2.07 -2.55
N TRP A 26 -12.60 1.80 -2.10
CA TRP A 26 -11.39 2.37 -2.70
C TRP A 26 -11.20 1.93 -4.15
N ASN A 27 -11.33 0.63 -4.44
CA ASN A 27 -11.16 0.13 -5.80
C ASN A 27 -12.23 0.68 -6.74
N LEU A 28 -13.49 0.80 -6.28
CA LEU A 28 -14.57 1.40 -7.06
C LEU A 28 -14.29 2.88 -7.34
N TRP A 29 -13.92 3.64 -6.30
CA TRP A 29 -13.59 5.05 -6.45
C TRP A 29 -12.46 5.27 -7.47
N HIS A 30 -11.37 4.50 -7.35
CA HIS A 30 -10.24 4.62 -8.27
C HIS A 30 -10.61 4.20 -9.71
N ALA A 31 -11.42 3.16 -9.87
CA ALA A 31 -11.88 2.73 -11.18
C ALA A 31 -12.81 3.76 -11.85
N PHE A 32 -13.62 4.49 -11.08
CA PHE A 32 -14.43 5.59 -11.61
C PHE A 32 -13.58 6.83 -11.93
N ASP A 33 -12.61 7.17 -11.08
CA ASP A 33 -11.73 8.34 -11.29
C ASP A 33 -10.83 8.18 -12.54
N THR A 34 -10.49 6.94 -12.89
CA THR A 34 -9.70 6.64 -14.11
C THR A 34 -10.50 6.72 -15.41
N GLY A 35 -11.81 7.04 -15.36
CA GLY A 35 -12.67 7.16 -16.54
C GLY A 35 -13.03 5.82 -17.19
N MET A 36 -12.89 4.72 -16.45
CA MET A 36 -13.22 3.39 -16.94
C MET A 36 -14.75 3.25 -17.12
N PRO A 37 -15.24 2.54 -18.16
CA PRO A 37 -16.68 2.29 -18.30
C PRO A 37 -17.27 1.65 -17.03
N HIS A 38 -18.43 2.13 -16.56
CA HIS A 38 -19.05 1.67 -15.32
C HIS A 38 -19.06 0.13 -15.10
N PRO A 39 -19.42 -0.73 -16.08
CA PRO A 39 -19.41 -2.17 -15.85
C PRO A 39 -18.00 -2.73 -15.61
N LEU A 40 -16.99 -2.19 -16.30
CA LEU A 40 -15.59 -2.56 -16.09
C LEU A 40 -15.10 -2.08 -14.74
N ALA A 41 -15.43 -0.85 -14.35
CA ALA A 41 -15.06 -0.29 -13.06
C ALA A 41 -15.59 -1.11 -11.87
N VAL A 42 -16.86 -1.55 -11.97
CA VAL A 42 -17.47 -2.43 -10.98
C VAL A 42 -16.78 -3.80 -10.96
N ALA A 43 -16.49 -4.38 -12.11
CA ALA A 43 -15.81 -5.67 -12.20
C ALA A 43 -14.39 -5.60 -11.59
N THR A 44 -13.58 -4.61 -11.98
CA THR A 44 -12.24 -4.41 -11.43
C THR A 44 -12.25 -4.09 -9.95
N GLY A 45 -13.29 -3.41 -9.46
CA GLY A 45 -13.46 -3.08 -8.05
C GLY A 45 -13.83 -4.26 -7.18
N ALA A 46 -14.85 -5.01 -7.60
CA ALA A 46 -15.48 -6.05 -6.78
C ALA A 46 -14.85 -7.43 -6.92
N VAL A 47 -14.39 -7.82 -8.12
CA VAL A 47 -13.88 -9.17 -8.37
C VAL A 47 -12.70 -9.54 -7.45
N PRO A 48 -11.70 -8.68 -7.22
CA PRO A 48 -10.59 -9.01 -6.32
C PRO A 48 -11.05 -9.27 -4.88
N VAL A 49 -12.01 -8.47 -4.39
CA VAL A 49 -12.56 -8.60 -3.02
C VAL A 49 -13.35 -9.90 -2.88
N LEU A 50 -14.19 -10.21 -3.87
CA LEU A 50 -14.96 -11.46 -3.90
C LEU A 50 -14.06 -12.70 -4.00
N LEU A 51 -13.00 -12.63 -4.82
CA LEU A 51 -12.00 -13.70 -4.91
C LEU A 51 -11.30 -13.91 -3.57
N ALA A 52 -10.86 -12.84 -2.90
CA ALA A 52 -10.21 -12.92 -1.60
C ALA A 52 -11.13 -13.51 -0.52
N LEU A 53 -12.40 -13.12 -0.50
CA LEU A 53 -13.41 -13.70 0.39
C LEU A 53 -13.64 -15.20 0.09
N GLY A 54 -13.76 -15.54 -1.19
CA GLY A 54 -13.93 -16.93 -1.65
C GLY A 54 -12.76 -17.83 -1.27
N THR A 55 -11.52 -17.38 -1.51
CA THR A 55 -10.31 -18.12 -1.14
C THR A 55 -10.18 -18.24 0.38
N SER A 56 -10.54 -17.22 1.14
CA SER A 56 -10.52 -17.26 2.61
C SER A 56 -11.55 -18.25 3.17
N ALA A 57 -12.77 -18.25 2.62
CA ALA A 57 -13.81 -19.21 3.01
C ALA A 57 -13.43 -20.65 2.65
N LEU A 58 -12.79 -20.85 1.50
CA LEU A 58 -12.28 -22.16 1.09
C LEU A 58 -11.14 -22.62 2.00
N ALA A 59 -10.18 -21.74 2.32
CA ALA A 59 -9.08 -22.02 3.22
C ALA A 59 -9.56 -22.36 4.64
N ALA A 60 -10.66 -21.75 5.11
CA ALA A 60 -11.26 -22.08 6.40
C ALA A 60 -11.93 -23.47 6.42
N ARG A 61 -12.42 -23.96 5.28
CA ARG A 61 -13.08 -25.28 5.18
C ARG A 61 -12.09 -26.42 4.97
N VAL A 62 -11.03 -26.19 4.21
CA VAL A 62 -10.02 -27.22 3.94
C VAL A 62 -9.03 -27.23 5.10
N ARG A 63 -8.89 -28.36 5.80
CA ARG A 63 -7.82 -28.57 6.78
C ARG A 63 -6.48 -28.63 6.03
N CYS A 64 -5.95 -27.46 5.74
CA CYS A 64 -4.69 -27.28 5.05
C CYS A 64 -3.54 -27.71 5.98
N GLY A 65 -2.67 -28.59 5.49
CA GLY A 65 -1.43 -28.93 6.19
C GLY A 65 -0.53 -27.70 6.38
N ASN A 66 0.49 -27.81 7.24
CA ASN A 66 1.38 -26.69 7.59
C ASN A 66 2.00 -26.00 6.37
N VAL A 67 2.38 -26.78 5.33
CA VAL A 67 2.95 -26.25 4.09
C VAL A 67 1.99 -25.30 3.38
N GLN A 68 0.71 -25.69 3.27
CA GLN A 68 -0.30 -24.87 2.61
C GLN A 68 -0.63 -23.62 3.44
N ARG A 69 -0.62 -23.71 4.78
CA ARG A 69 -0.73 -22.53 5.66
C ARG A 69 0.41 -21.54 5.37
N THR A 70 1.66 -22.02 5.32
CA THR A 70 2.82 -21.18 5.01
C THR A 70 2.73 -20.55 3.64
N LEU A 71 2.32 -21.32 2.62
CA LEU A 71 2.11 -20.80 1.26
C LEU A 71 1.05 -19.68 1.25
N THR A 72 -0.11 -19.90 1.90
CA THR A 72 -1.17 -18.89 1.98
C THR A 72 -0.68 -17.61 2.64
N TYR A 73 0.06 -17.72 3.76
CA TYR A 73 0.65 -16.55 4.42
C TYR A 73 1.68 -15.84 3.53
N GLY A 74 2.50 -16.58 2.79
CA GLY A 74 3.48 -16.01 1.86
C GLY A 74 2.81 -15.22 0.72
N VAL A 75 1.77 -15.79 0.11
CA VAL A 75 0.98 -15.12 -0.93
C VAL A 75 0.30 -13.87 -0.37
N MET A 76 -0.24 -13.94 0.85
CA MET A 76 -0.89 -12.80 1.49
C MET A 76 0.09 -11.66 1.78
N LEU A 77 1.29 -11.97 2.30
CA LEU A 77 2.34 -10.98 2.55
C LEU A 77 2.82 -10.33 1.24
N ALA A 78 2.97 -11.11 0.17
CA ALA A 78 3.30 -10.57 -1.14
C ALA A 78 2.20 -9.62 -1.66
N ALA A 79 0.93 -10.01 -1.53
CA ALA A 79 -0.21 -9.18 -1.91
C ALA A 79 -0.27 -7.86 -1.11
N ILE A 80 0.00 -7.92 0.19
CA ILE A 80 0.13 -6.74 1.07
C ILE A 80 1.26 -5.82 0.60
N GLY A 81 2.44 -6.38 0.30
CA GLY A 81 3.56 -5.58 -0.21
C GLY A 81 3.22 -4.84 -1.51
N ILE A 82 2.55 -5.52 -2.45
CA ILE A 82 2.08 -4.92 -3.69
C ILE A 82 0.99 -3.87 -3.43
N SER A 83 0.06 -4.13 -2.50
CA SER A 83 -0.99 -3.20 -2.09
C SER A 83 -0.41 -1.90 -1.53
N ILE A 84 0.57 -1.99 -0.62
CA ILE A 84 1.27 -0.84 -0.03
C ILE A 84 1.95 -0.02 -1.13
N LEU A 85 2.65 -0.66 -2.08
CA LEU A 85 3.29 0.03 -3.19
C LEU A 85 2.28 0.77 -4.08
N ALA A 86 1.15 0.13 -4.40
CA ALA A 86 0.10 0.75 -5.22
C ALA A 86 -0.57 1.93 -4.50
N GLN A 87 -0.81 1.83 -3.20
CA GLN A 87 -1.43 2.89 -2.41
C GLN A 87 -0.46 4.03 -2.08
N TYR A 88 0.85 3.75 -2.02
CA TYR A 88 1.89 4.72 -1.66
C TYR A 88 1.89 5.93 -2.59
N ASP A 89 1.91 5.72 -3.91
CA ASP A 89 1.98 6.81 -4.89
C ASP A 89 0.74 7.72 -4.81
N LEU A 90 -0.43 7.11 -4.60
CA LEU A 90 -1.69 7.86 -4.49
C LEU A 90 -1.76 8.64 -3.17
N LEU A 91 -1.38 8.02 -2.06
CA LEU A 91 -1.38 8.65 -0.73
C LEU A 91 -0.32 9.75 -0.64
N MET A 92 0.82 9.56 -1.30
CA MET A 92 1.85 10.61 -1.46
C MET A 92 1.32 11.81 -2.22
N HIS A 93 0.52 11.58 -3.27
CA HIS A 93 -0.09 12.65 -4.03
C HIS A 93 -1.09 13.46 -3.19
N TRP A 94 -1.89 12.77 -2.36
CA TRP A 94 -2.98 13.38 -1.61
C TRP A 94 -2.53 14.04 -0.30
N MET A 95 -1.68 13.38 0.48
CA MET A 95 -1.34 13.83 1.84
C MET A 95 0.00 14.55 1.94
N GLY A 96 0.86 14.47 0.92
CA GLY A 96 2.18 15.10 0.90
C GLY A 96 3.17 14.60 1.97
N SER A 97 2.76 13.65 2.81
CA SER A 97 3.56 13.09 3.90
C SER A 97 3.88 11.62 3.66
N LYS A 98 5.18 11.33 3.52
CA LYS A 98 5.71 9.96 3.36
C LYS A 98 5.30 9.05 4.52
N ALA A 99 5.25 9.60 5.74
CA ALA A 99 4.92 8.82 6.93
C ALA A 99 3.47 8.33 6.88
N VAL A 100 2.51 9.21 6.59
CA VAL A 100 1.09 8.83 6.57
C VAL A 100 0.77 7.90 5.39
N ALA A 101 1.43 8.13 4.24
CA ALA A 101 1.26 7.28 3.05
C ALA A 101 1.69 5.83 3.26
N VAL A 102 2.66 5.57 4.14
CA VAL A 102 3.08 4.20 4.50
C VAL A 102 2.25 3.67 5.66
N LEU A 103 1.98 4.49 6.67
CA LEU A 103 1.40 4.04 7.93
C LEU A 103 -0.07 3.63 7.77
N PHE A 104 -0.84 4.37 6.96
CA PHE A 104 -2.24 4.07 6.71
C PHE A 104 -2.49 2.67 6.10
N PRO A 105 -1.89 2.29 4.95
CA PRO A 105 -2.06 0.96 4.37
C PRO A 105 -1.51 -0.14 5.28
N THR A 106 -0.36 0.12 5.91
CA THR A 106 0.29 -0.86 6.80
C THR A 106 -0.59 -1.22 7.99
N VAL A 107 -1.25 -0.24 8.62
CA VAL A 107 -2.15 -0.50 9.76
C VAL A 107 -3.37 -1.30 9.33
N GLY A 108 -3.97 -0.99 8.18
CA GLY A 108 -5.11 -1.74 7.64
C GLY A 108 -4.76 -3.20 7.32
N ASP A 109 -3.61 -3.41 6.69
CA ASP A 109 -3.14 -4.74 6.31
C ASP A 109 -2.73 -5.57 7.54
N LEU A 110 -2.08 -4.96 8.53
CA LEU A 110 -1.72 -5.63 9.78
C LEU A 110 -2.97 -6.05 10.57
N ALA A 111 -3.99 -5.19 10.65
CA ALA A 111 -5.25 -5.51 11.30
C ALA A 111 -5.95 -6.70 10.60
N THR A 112 -5.89 -6.74 9.27
CA THR A 112 -6.44 -7.83 8.45
C THR A 112 -5.69 -9.14 8.69
N LEU A 113 -4.35 -9.11 8.75
CA LEU A 113 -3.52 -10.27 9.08
C LEU A 113 -3.82 -10.81 10.49
N ILE A 114 -3.96 -9.93 11.49
CA ILE A 114 -4.28 -10.32 12.86
C ILE A 114 -5.68 -10.95 12.91
N ALA A 115 -6.68 -10.34 12.26
CA ALA A 115 -8.03 -10.88 12.21
C ALA A 115 -8.07 -12.26 11.53
N LEU A 116 -7.32 -12.43 10.43
CA LEU A 116 -7.22 -13.72 9.75
C LEU A 116 -6.48 -14.75 10.61
N HIS A 117 -5.42 -14.36 11.31
CA HIS A 117 -4.72 -15.26 12.22
C HIS A 117 -5.63 -15.75 13.34
N VAL A 118 -6.45 -14.87 13.93
CA VAL A 118 -7.47 -15.24 14.93
C VAL A 118 -8.50 -16.22 14.34
N LEU A 119 -8.83 -16.09 13.06
CA LEU A 119 -9.78 -16.95 12.37
C LEU A 119 -9.21 -18.35 12.04
N ILE A 120 -7.93 -18.42 11.68
CA ILE A 120 -7.22 -19.65 11.29
C ILE A 120 -6.66 -20.40 12.50
N ALA A 121 -6.32 -19.70 13.59
CA ALA A 121 -5.75 -20.33 14.77
C ALA A 121 -6.70 -21.40 15.32
N ASP A 122 -6.23 -22.65 15.32
CA ASP A 122 -6.91 -23.75 15.98
C ASP A 122 -7.15 -23.35 17.45
N PRO A 123 -8.34 -23.63 18.03
CA PRO A 123 -8.53 -23.40 19.45
C PRO A 123 -7.42 -24.12 20.20
N VAL A 124 -6.55 -23.36 20.88
CA VAL A 124 -5.61 -23.96 21.81
C VAL A 124 -6.46 -24.83 22.73
N PRO A 125 -6.26 -26.16 22.76
CA PRO A 125 -7.01 -26.98 23.69
C PRO A 125 -6.61 -26.47 25.06
N VAL A 126 -7.53 -25.75 25.71
CA VAL A 126 -7.39 -25.40 27.11
C VAL A 126 -7.26 -26.74 27.78
N ARG A 127 -6.03 -27.12 28.16
CA ARG A 127 -5.81 -28.23 29.06
C ARG A 127 -6.49 -27.77 30.34
N VAL A 128 -7.78 -28.09 30.46
CA VAL A 128 -8.48 -28.06 31.72
C VAL A 128 -7.59 -28.92 32.60
N ALA A 129 -6.85 -28.27 33.51
CA ALA A 129 -6.03 -28.95 34.47
C ALA A 129 -6.95 -30.01 35.06
N ALA A 130 -6.63 -31.30 34.80
CA ALA A 130 -7.41 -32.38 35.35
C ALA A 130 -7.60 -32.04 36.83
N PRO A 131 -8.83 -32.04 37.36
CA PRO A 131 -9.07 -31.60 38.72
C PRO A 131 -8.06 -32.33 39.57
N VAL A 132 -7.16 -31.57 40.20
CA VAL A 132 -6.17 -32.13 41.10
C VAL A 132 -7.02 -32.85 42.12
N ARG A 133 -7.07 -34.18 42.02
CA ARG A 133 -7.62 -35.03 43.08
C ARG A 133 -6.70 -34.74 44.26
N THR A 134 -7.05 -33.73 45.02
CA THR A 134 -6.68 -33.63 46.43
C THR A 134 -7.11 -34.97 46.99
N LYS A 135 -6.12 -35.82 47.28
CA LYS A 135 -6.32 -37.00 48.09
C LYS A 135 -6.74 -36.47 49.45
N GLU A 136 -8.03 -36.22 49.60
CA GLU A 136 -8.64 -36.08 50.90
C GLU A 136 -8.38 -37.39 51.61
N LYS A 137 -7.50 -37.32 52.59
CA LYS A 137 -7.11 -38.42 53.46
C LYS A 137 -8.31 -38.67 54.38
N THR A 138 -9.38 -39.25 53.84
CA THR A 138 -10.46 -39.83 54.64
C THR A 138 -9.84 -40.95 55.46
N ARG A 139 -9.64 -40.66 56.73
CA ARG A 139 -9.22 -41.60 57.76
C ARG A 139 -10.40 -42.56 57.99
N THR A 140 -10.50 -43.59 57.16
CA THR A 140 -11.45 -44.68 57.37
C THR A 140 -10.91 -45.58 58.47
N THR A 141 -11.58 -45.56 59.62
CA THR A 141 -11.43 -46.52 60.70
C THR A 141 -11.74 -47.91 60.17
N THR A 142 -10.73 -48.78 60.16
CA THR A 142 -10.82 -50.18 59.74
C THR A 142 -11.61 -50.99 60.77
N VAL A 143 -12.88 -51.27 60.50
CA VAL A 143 -13.55 -52.44 61.09
C VAL A 143 -13.18 -53.65 60.23
N ARG A 144 -12.48 -54.57 60.90
CA ARG A 144 -12.03 -55.87 60.41
C ARG A 144 -13.23 -56.76 60.11
N THR A 145 -13.41 -57.17 58.85
CA THR A 145 -14.17 -58.39 58.54
C THR A 145 -13.49 -59.09 57.37
N ALA A 146 -13.43 -60.41 57.49
CA ALA A 146 -12.60 -61.33 56.74
C ALA A 146 -12.97 -61.45 55.25
N GLN A 147 -11.94 -61.78 54.47
CA GLN A 147 -11.83 -62.54 53.21
C GLN A 147 -13.07 -63.31 52.67
N PRO A 148 -13.16 -63.65 51.36
CA PRO A 148 -12.05 -64.27 50.61
C PRO A 148 -11.82 -63.91 49.11
N VAL A 149 -10.57 -64.19 48.73
CA VAL A 149 -9.97 -64.59 47.45
C VAL A 149 -10.91 -64.76 46.25
N ILE A 150 -10.64 -63.99 45.18
CA ILE A 150 -10.82 -64.44 43.78
C ILE A 150 -9.60 -63.95 42.97
N CYS A 151 -8.90 -64.91 42.36
CA CYS A 151 -7.87 -64.70 41.36
C CYS A 151 -8.51 -64.45 39.99
N GLU A 152 -8.06 -63.44 39.24
CA GLU A 152 -8.06 -63.40 37.77
C GLU A 152 -7.15 -62.25 37.32
N ARG A 153 -5.94 -62.52 36.82
CA ARG A 153 -5.58 -62.89 35.43
C ARG A 153 -4.97 -61.70 34.69
N SER A 154 -3.64 -61.72 34.69
CA SER A 154 -2.72 -61.13 33.72
C SER A 154 -3.31 -60.92 32.32
N ILE A 155 -3.31 -59.67 31.84
CA ILE A 155 -3.08 -59.33 30.43
C ILE A 155 -2.17 -58.11 30.40
N GLY A 156 -0.88 -58.35 30.13
CA GLY A 156 0.07 -57.31 29.78
C GLY A 156 -0.30 -56.70 28.44
N THR A 157 -0.30 -55.36 28.37
CA THR A 157 -0.32 -54.64 27.10
C THR A 157 1.12 -54.29 26.71
N PRO A 158 1.55 -54.61 25.47
CA PRO A 158 2.93 -54.41 25.05
C PRO A 158 3.23 -52.93 24.80
N TYR A 159 4.41 -52.54 25.27
CA TYR A 159 5.10 -51.29 25.03
C TYR A 159 5.37 -51.12 23.51
N VAL A 160 4.69 -50.17 22.86
CA VAL A 160 4.98 -49.81 21.46
C VAL A 160 6.25 -48.96 21.44
N ARG A 161 7.34 -49.60 21.08
CA ARG A 161 8.67 -49.04 20.80
C ARG A 161 8.60 -48.15 19.54
N ALA A 162 8.92 -46.87 19.68
CA ALA A 162 9.16 -45.96 18.57
C ALA A 162 10.42 -46.37 17.79
N PRO A 163 10.43 -46.33 16.44
CA PRO A 163 11.66 -46.44 15.68
C PRO A 163 12.39 -45.09 15.64
N GLN A 164 13.58 -45.07 16.26
CA GLN A 164 14.65 -44.12 15.97
C GLN A 164 15.40 -44.56 14.70
N GLY A 165 15.87 -43.57 13.93
CA GLY A 165 16.65 -43.72 12.69
C GLY A 165 15.85 -43.24 11.49
N VAL A 166 16.25 -42.23 10.73
CA VAL A 166 17.56 -42.09 10.12
C VAL A 166 17.92 -40.61 9.98
N LEU A 167 19.07 -40.24 10.55
CA LEU A 167 19.86 -39.07 10.15
C LEU A 167 20.25 -39.25 8.68
N ARG A 168 19.73 -38.40 7.78
CA ARG A 168 20.30 -38.23 6.45
C ARG A 168 20.71 -36.78 6.27
N ALA A 169 21.99 -36.54 6.47
CA ALA A 169 22.69 -35.36 6.01
C ALA A 169 22.59 -35.30 4.48
N VAL A 170 21.88 -34.30 3.96
CA VAL A 170 21.98 -33.92 2.55
C VAL A 170 22.73 -32.60 2.51
N ARG A 171 24.03 -32.78 2.28
CA ARG A 171 25.01 -31.94 1.62
C ARG A 171 24.47 -30.62 1.04
N ASN A 172 25.00 -29.52 1.58
CA ASN A 172 25.03 -28.19 0.97
C ASN A 172 25.69 -28.28 -0.42
N GLU A 173 24.92 -27.98 -1.47
CA GLU A 173 25.51 -27.49 -2.71
C GLU A 173 25.42 -25.96 -2.72
N GLN A 174 26.60 -25.42 -2.54
CA GLN A 174 26.98 -24.03 -2.48
C GLN A 174 26.89 -23.47 -3.90
N TYR A 175 25.80 -22.75 -4.19
CA TYR A 175 25.69 -21.98 -5.43
C TYR A 175 26.59 -20.75 -5.33
N VAL A 176 27.75 -20.81 -5.99
CA VAL A 176 28.68 -19.69 -6.19
C VAL A 176 28.25 -18.95 -7.46
N PRO A 177 28.15 -17.60 -7.44
CA PRO A 177 27.71 -16.82 -8.58
C PRO A 177 28.80 -16.72 -9.65
N GLU A 178 28.40 -16.95 -10.91
CA GLU A 178 29.23 -16.73 -12.08
C GLU A 178 29.39 -15.22 -12.32
N ARG A 179 30.60 -14.74 -12.09
CA ARG A 179 31.10 -13.43 -12.53
C ARG A 179 31.31 -13.48 -14.04
N THR A 180 30.45 -12.82 -14.80
CA THR A 180 30.79 -12.38 -16.16
C THR A 180 31.22 -10.93 -16.06
N GLY A 181 32.52 -10.69 -16.23
CA GLY A 181 33.08 -9.36 -16.40
C GLY A 181 32.98 -8.90 -17.85
N GLU A 182 32.84 -7.60 -18.04
CA GLU A 182 33.13 -6.74 -19.22
C GLU A 182 32.20 -5.52 -19.09
N GLU A 183 32.58 -4.27 -19.27
CA GLU A 183 33.81 -3.64 -19.71
C GLU A 183 33.69 -2.17 -19.28
N THR A 184 34.61 -1.70 -18.45
CA THR A 184 34.70 -0.28 -18.07
C THR A 184 35.21 0.50 -19.28
N ARG A 185 34.34 1.23 -19.99
CA ARG A 185 34.76 2.28 -20.92
C ARG A 185 34.58 3.66 -20.30
N THR A 186 35.70 4.19 -19.83
CA THR A 186 35.93 5.61 -19.54
C THR A 186 36.02 6.37 -20.88
N PRO A 187 35.21 7.42 -21.12
CA PRO A 187 35.47 8.35 -22.21
C PRO A 187 36.52 9.38 -21.76
N GLU A 188 37.64 9.39 -22.46
CA GLU A 188 38.70 10.40 -22.37
C GLU A 188 38.17 11.78 -22.84
N PRO A 189 38.57 12.90 -22.21
CA PRO A 189 38.08 14.23 -22.58
C PRO A 189 38.79 14.74 -23.82
N ARG A 190 38.04 15.01 -24.90
CA ARG A 190 38.54 15.76 -26.05
C ARG A 190 38.61 17.24 -25.72
N THR A 191 39.83 17.79 -25.71
CA THR A 191 40.09 19.22 -25.71
C THR A 191 39.67 19.81 -27.08
N PRO A 192 38.85 20.88 -27.13
CA PRO A 192 38.54 21.57 -28.37
C PRO A 192 39.69 22.52 -28.74
N SER A 193 40.28 22.31 -29.91
CA SER A 193 41.16 23.26 -30.60
C SER A 193 40.34 23.98 -31.67
N GLY A 194 40.24 25.30 -31.58
CA GLY A 194 39.51 26.14 -32.53
C GLY A 194 39.25 27.56 -32.01
N GLU A 195 40.12 28.46 -32.44
CA GLU A 195 40.29 29.91 -32.22
C GLU A 195 39.06 30.86 -32.25
N PRO A 196 39.24 32.14 -31.81
CA PRO A 196 38.23 32.94 -31.15
C PRO A 196 37.53 33.91 -32.11
N ARG A 197 36.21 33.76 -32.27
CA ARG A 197 35.35 34.80 -32.84
C ARG A 197 34.01 34.77 -32.14
N THR A 198 33.81 35.68 -31.17
CA THR A 198 32.52 36.30 -30.74
C THR A 198 32.52 36.74 -29.26
N ALA A 199 33.49 37.57 -28.83
CA ALA A 199 33.34 38.28 -27.56
C ALA A 199 32.36 39.47 -27.66
N GLU A 200 32.19 40.05 -28.86
CA GLU A 200 31.40 41.27 -29.05
C GLU A 200 29.89 41.00 -29.24
N HIS A 201 29.52 39.83 -29.79
CA HIS A 201 28.10 39.45 -29.95
C HIS A 201 27.48 38.99 -28.62
N ALA A 202 28.25 38.34 -27.74
CA ALA A 202 27.79 37.90 -26.42
C ALA A 202 27.53 39.08 -25.46
N ALA A 203 28.24 40.19 -25.60
CA ALA A 203 28.04 41.39 -24.79
C ALA A 203 26.73 42.11 -25.13
N ARG A 204 26.32 42.11 -26.41
CA ARG A 204 25.10 42.80 -26.86
C ARG A 204 23.81 42.06 -26.45
N THR A 205 23.83 40.73 -26.42
CA THR A 205 22.68 39.92 -25.96
C THR A 205 22.49 40.01 -24.45
N ARG A 206 23.57 40.19 -23.67
CA ARG A 206 23.48 40.38 -22.20
C ARG A 206 22.81 41.68 -21.79
N ALA A 207 23.02 42.77 -22.53
CA ALA A 207 22.44 44.07 -22.20
C ALA A 207 20.90 44.10 -22.42
N VAL A 208 20.39 43.40 -23.43
CA VAL A 208 18.94 43.32 -23.71
C VAL A 208 18.22 42.40 -22.74
N VAL A 209 18.89 41.34 -22.25
CA VAL A 209 18.33 40.46 -21.20
C VAL A 209 18.34 41.15 -19.83
N SER A 210 19.38 41.91 -19.49
CA SER A 210 19.45 42.63 -18.21
C SER A 210 18.44 43.78 -18.06
N ALA A 211 18.00 44.40 -19.16
CA ALA A 211 16.99 45.45 -19.11
C ALA A 211 15.55 44.93 -18.98
N ARG A 212 15.30 43.64 -19.27
CA ARG A 212 13.98 43.01 -19.11
C ARG A 212 13.76 42.41 -17.71
N THR A 213 14.83 42.25 -16.93
CA THR A 213 14.80 41.65 -15.58
C THR A 213 14.42 42.63 -14.47
N THR A 214 14.38 43.94 -14.73
CA THR A 214 14.14 44.97 -13.70
C THR A 214 12.71 45.50 -13.62
N ARG A 215 11.75 44.91 -14.36
CA ARG A 215 10.34 45.34 -14.32
C ARG A 215 9.37 44.16 -14.33
N THR A 216 9.60 43.21 -13.43
CA THR A 216 8.55 42.30 -12.98
C THR A 216 8.60 42.35 -11.47
N ASP A 217 7.65 43.08 -10.91
CA ASP A 217 7.46 43.23 -9.48
C ASP A 217 7.41 41.87 -8.78
N GLN A 218 8.05 41.87 -7.61
CA GLN A 218 8.01 40.90 -6.53
C GLN A 218 6.79 39.96 -6.55
N VAL A 219 7.01 38.73 -7.00
CA VAL A 219 6.25 37.58 -6.49
C VAL A 219 7.19 36.82 -5.58
N SER A 220 6.98 36.99 -4.28
CA SER A 220 7.73 36.35 -3.20
C SER A 220 7.96 34.86 -3.48
N ALA A 221 9.21 34.42 -3.36
CA ALA A 221 9.51 33.00 -3.29
C ALA A 221 8.70 32.36 -2.14
N PRO A 222 8.05 31.20 -2.36
CA PRO A 222 7.21 30.62 -1.32
C PRO A 222 8.06 30.21 -0.12
N VAL A 223 7.64 30.68 1.05
CA VAL A 223 8.12 30.23 2.35
C VAL A 223 8.00 28.72 2.41
N ARG A 224 9.09 28.01 2.75
CA ARG A 224 9.10 26.55 2.91
C ARG A 224 8.14 26.14 4.04
N GLY A 225 6.92 25.80 3.66
CA GLY A 225 5.95 25.19 4.56
C GLY A 225 4.59 25.11 3.87
N VAL A 226 4.15 23.89 3.55
CA VAL A 226 2.90 23.56 2.81
C VAL A 226 3.00 23.78 1.30
N ARG A 227 3.04 22.67 0.55
CA ARG A 227 2.84 22.69 -0.91
C ARG A 227 1.37 22.90 -1.19
N GLU A 228 1.05 23.92 -1.98
CA GLU A 228 -0.33 24.19 -2.40
C GLU A 228 -0.84 23.08 -3.33
N GLY A 229 -2.11 22.73 -3.16
CA GLY A 229 -2.77 21.68 -3.93
C GLY A 229 -3.04 22.06 -5.39
N ARG A 230 -3.44 21.08 -6.20
CA ARG A 230 -3.71 21.26 -7.63
C ARG A 230 -4.78 22.30 -7.92
N ALA A 231 -5.85 22.36 -7.13
CA ALA A 231 -6.94 23.32 -7.32
C ALA A 231 -6.45 24.78 -7.26
N HIS A 232 -5.58 25.09 -6.30
CA HIS A 232 -4.96 26.41 -6.17
C HIS A 232 -4.17 26.77 -7.43
N TRP A 233 -3.29 25.88 -7.89
CA TRP A 233 -2.48 26.13 -9.09
C TRP A 233 -3.29 26.20 -10.38
N VAL A 234 -4.41 25.47 -10.48
CA VAL A 234 -5.35 25.61 -11.60
C VAL A 234 -5.94 27.02 -11.63
N GLU A 235 -6.36 27.55 -10.49
CA GLU A 235 -6.92 28.91 -10.40
C GLU A 235 -5.88 29.99 -10.74
N VAL A 236 -4.69 29.90 -10.15
CA VAL A 236 -3.57 30.85 -10.44
C VAL A 236 -3.22 30.84 -11.92
N LEU A 237 -3.05 29.67 -12.53
CA LEU A 237 -2.72 29.57 -13.96
C LEU A 237 -3.88 30.03 -14.84
N ALA A 238 -5.13 29.77 -14.46
CA ALA A 238 -6.30 30.25 -15.19
C ALA A 238 -6.42 31.78 -15.14
N ASP A 239 -6.03 32.42 -14.04
CA ASP A 239 -5.90 33.87 -13.95
C ASP A 239 -4.78 34.39 -14.85
N GLU A 240 -3.58 33.80 -14.81
CA GLU A 240 -2.46 34.19 -15.67
C GLU A 240 -2.81 34.09 -17.17
N ILE A 241 -3.49 33.02 -17.59
CA ILE A 241 -3.97 32.82 -18.96
C ILE A 241 -4.94 33.93 -19.36
N ARG A 242 -5.87 34.30 -18.46
CA ARG A 242 -6.84 35.36 -18.70
C ARG A 242 -6.17 36.72 -18.78
N THR A 243 -5.26 37.04 -17.87
CA THR A 243 -4.49 38.29 -17.88
C THR A 243 -3.70 38.45 -19.18
N ALA A 244 -3.02 37.39 -19.63
CA ALA A 244 -2.31 37.42 -20.91
C ALA A 244 -3.26 37.69 -22.09
N ARG A 245 -4.43 37.05 -22.12
CA ARG A 245 -5.46 37.29 -23.14
C ARG A 245 -5.96 38.75 -23.11
N THR A 246 -6.24 39.31 -21.93
CA THR A 246 -6.69 40.71 -21.81
C THR A 246 -5.63 41.71 -22.25
N GLU A 247 -4.35 41.35 -22.12
CA GLU A 247 -3.22 42.15 -22.59
C GLU A 247 -2.88 41.91 -24.07
N GLY A 248 -3.64 41.08 -24.79
CA GLY A 248 -3.38 40.73 -26.19
C GLY A 248 -2.13 39.87 -26.39
N ARG A 249 -1.63 39.22 -25.34
CA ARG A 249 -0.47 38.32 -25.37
C ARG A 249 -0.92 36.86 -25.42
N THR A 250 -0.14 36.02 -26.11
CA THR A 250 -0.33 34.57 -26.04
C THR A 250 0.34 34.04 -24.78
N TRP A 251 -0.42 33.33 -23.94
CA TRP A 251 0.13 32.65 -22.77
C TRP A 251 0.77 31.32 -23.19
N GLU A 252 2.05 31.13 -22.86
CA GLU A 252 2.79 29.89 -23.10
C GLU A 252 3.31 29.29 -21.79
N PRO A 253 3.17 27.97 -21.58
CA PRO A 253 3.64 27.34 -20.36
C PRO A 253 5.17 27.19 -20.34
N ALA A 254 5.83 27.93 -19.44
CA ALA A 254 7.23 27.71 -19.10
C ALA A 254 7.37 26.53 -18.12
N TYR A 255 7.32 25.29 -18.62
CA TYR A 255 7.27 24.09 -17.77
C TYR A 255 8.44 23.99 -16.76
N VAL A 256 9.65 24.38 -17.15
CA VAL A 256 10.82 24.37 -16.25
C VAL A 256 10.63 25.32 -15.07
N GLU A 257 10.10 26.52 -15.31
CA GLU A 257 9.79 27.50 -14.26
C GLU A 257 8.62 27.03 -13.41
N LEU A 258 7.61 26.39 -14.02
CA LEU A 258 6.46 25.85 -13.31
C LEU A 258 6.85 24.67 -12.39
N GLU A 259 7.76 23.80 -12.83
CA GLU A 259 8.33 22.73 -12.00
C GLU A 259 9.12 23.32 -10.82
N ALA A 260 9.93 24.35 -11.06
CA ALA A 260 10.67 25.05 -10.00
C ALA A 260 9.74 25.76 -9.01
N ARG A 261 8.67 26.40 -9.50
CA ARG A 261 7.70 27.17 -8.72
C ARG A 261 6.82 26.28 -7.86
N THR A 262 6.40 25.13 -8.39
CA THR A 262 5.42 24.26 -7.74
C THR A 262 6.06 23.07 -7.00
N GLY A 263 7.27 22.67 -7.38
CA GLY A 263 7.95 21.48 -6.85
C GLY A 263 7.34 20.16 -7.30
N TRP A 264 6.47 20.18 -8.32
CA TRP A 264 5.86 19.01 -8.94
C TRP A 264 6.53 18.67 -10.27
N GLY A 265 6.45 17.40 -10.68
CA GLY A 265 7.05 16.94 -11.93
C GLY A 265 6.25 17.32 -13.18
N ARG A 266 6.90 17.23 -14.34
CA ARG A 266 6.35 17.64 -15.65
C ARG A 266 4.94 17.14 -15.96
N SER A 267 4.68 15.85 -15.75
CA SER A 267 3.37 15.24 -16.04
C SER A 267 2.24 15.87 -15.21
N TRP A 268 2.53 16.24 -13.96
CA TRP A 268 1.58 16.97 -13.12
C TRP A 268 1.37 18.38 -13.66
N CYS A 269 2.44 19.11 -13.99
CA CYS A 269 2.38 20.45 -14.56
C CYS A 269 1.54 20.48 -15.85
N GLU A 270 1.74 19.53 -16.76
CA GLU A 270 0.96 19.42 -18.01
C GLU A 270 -0.54 19.22 -17.74
N LYS A 271 -0.90 18.35 -16.79
CA LYS A 271 -2.30 18.13 -16.39
C LYS A 271 -2.92 19.36 -15.71
N THR A 272 -2.15 20.09 -14.93
CA THR A 272 -2.60 21.32 -14.27
C THR A 272 -2.80 22.44 -15.28
N VAL A 273 -1.89 22.60 -16.25
CA VAL A 273 -2.03 23.57 -17.35
C VAL A 273 -3.25 23.27 -18.21
N ARG A 274 -3.53 21.99 -18.50
CA ARG A 274 -4.74 21.60 -19.24
C ARG A 274 -6.01 22.04 -18.53
N ALA A 275 -6.15 21.69 -17.25
CA ALA A 275 -7.30 22.08 -16.44
C ALA A 275 -7.42 23.61 -16.28
N ALA A 276 -6.30 24.33 -16.18
CA ALA A 276 -6.29 25.79 -16.10
C ALA A 276 -6.78 26.45 -17.41
N ARG A 277 -6.46 25.88 -18.57
CA ARG A 277 -6.97 26.35 -19.86
C ARG A 277 -8.48 26.19 -19.97
N GLU A 278 -9.00 25.02 -19.57
CA GLU A 278 -10.44 24.73 -19.50
C GLU A 278 -11.15 25.74 -18.57
N ALA A 279 -10.64 25.92 -17.35
CA ALA A 279 -11.21 26.87 -16.38
C ALA A 279 -11.15 28.34 -16.85
N ALA A 280 -10.11 28.72 -17.60
CA ALA A 280 -9.99 30.05 -18.19
C ALA A 280 -11.02 30.31 -19.30
N GLU A 281 -11.54 29.26 -19.95
CA GLU A 281 -12.57 29.35 -20.99
C GLU A 281 -13.99 29.40 -20.41
N GLU A 282 -14.27 28.59 -19.39
CA GLU A 282 -15.60 28.51 -18.75
C GLU A 282 -16.09 29.87 -18.19
N ARG A 283 -15.20 30.66 -17.58
CA ARG A 283 -15.56 31.99 -17.03
C ARG A 283 -15.82 33.06 -18.08
N THR A 284 -15.34 32.89 -19.32
CA THR A 284 -15.58 33.85 -20.40
C THR A 284 -16.93 33.62 -21.07
N GLY A 285 -17.45 32.38 -21.06
CA GLY A 285 -18.73 32.03 -21.66
C GLY A 285 -19.98 32.45 -20.86
N THR A 286 -19.84 32.88 -19.60
CA THR A 286 -20.99 33.16 -18.72
C THR A 286 -21.56 34.59 -18.82
N ARG A 287 -21.09 35.43 -19.76
CA ARG A 287 -21.48 36.85 -19.85
C ARG A 287 -22.14 37.25 -21.18
N THR A 288 -23.09 36.46 -21.67
CA THR A 288 -23.89 36.81 -22.87
C THR A 288 -25.38 36.45 -22.76
N GLY A 289 -25.98 36.59 -21.58
CA GLY A 289 -27.43 36.36 -21.46
C GLY A 289 -28.03 36.94 -20.19
N THR A 290 -28.32 38.24 -20.21
CA THR A 290 -29.54 38.92 -19.70
C THR A 290 -29.22 40.39 -19.49
N ASP A 291 -29.34 41.17 -20.56
CA ASP A 291 -29.64 42.61 -20.52
C ASP A 291 -30.37 42.90 -21.85
N ASP A 292 -31.64 42.53 -21.88
CA ASP A 292 -32.65 43.02 -22.83
C ASP A 292 -34.03 42.59 -22.27
N ALA A 293 -34.54 43.40 -21.34
CA ALA A 293 -35.95 43.46 -20.95
C ALA A 293 -36.28 44.88 -20.48
#